data_AF-A0A7K2A4U6-F1
#
_entry.id   AF-A0A7K2A4U6-F1
#
_cell.length_a   1.000
_cell.length_b   1.000
_cell.length_c   1.000
_cell.angle_alpha   90.00
_cell.angle_beta   90.00
_cell.angle_gamma   90.00
#
_symmetry.space_group_name_H-M   'P 1'
#
loop_
_entity.id
_entity.type
_entity.pdbx_description
1 polymer ?
#
loop_
_entity_poly.entity_id
_entity_poly.type
_entity_poly.pdbx_seq_one_letter_code
_entity_poly.pdbx_strand_id
1 'polypeptide(L)'
;MRTAGTPAPKTERPSPDLKVARSPDRTRRSIGGISMVLAVGLFGVCLALAALHAVLVENQANLDDLLERNQQRYERIDKLQAEIAYLDSPEGLADQAHSAGLVPSAELAVLTPIGPDQLPPPEEDPFDLESSGWPPKPPAVEPSEAPELGITAG
;
A
#
# COMPACT_ATOMS: atom_id res chain seq x y z
N MET A 1 75.80 50.77 -86.32
CA MET A 1 76.29 51.19 -84.99
C MET A 1 75.08 51.49 -84.13
N ARG A 2 74.80 50.64 -83.13
CA ARG A 2 73.69 50.77 -82.17
C ARG A 2 74.30 51.21 -80.85
N THR A 3 73.82 52.31 -80.26
CA THR A 3 74.09 52.63 -78.86
C THR A 3 72.83 52.31 -78.06
N ALA A 4 72.94 51.28 -77.23
CA ALA A 4 71.90 50.80 -76.33
C ALA A 4 71.72 51.79 -75.18
N GLY A 5 70.48 52.10 -74.84
CA GLY A 5 70.14 52.85 -73.63
C GLY A 5 70.41 52.01 -72.39
N THR A 6 71.19 52.57 -71.46
CA THR A 6 71.48 52.02 -70.13
C THR A 6 70.21 51.94 -69.27
N PRO A 7 69.86 50.79 -68.67
CA PRO A 7 68.79 50.72 -67.68
C PRO A 7 69.26 51.26 -66.33
N ALA A 8 68.40 52.07 -65.69
CA ALA A 8 68.65 52.67 -64.37
C ALA A 8 68.77 51.61 -63.24
N PRO A 9 69.60 51.86 -62.21
CA PRO A 9 69.80 50.92 -61.11
C PRO A 9 68.55 50.80 -60.23
N LYS A 10 68.09 49.56 -60.00
CA LYS A 10 67.05 49.25 -59.01
C LYS A 10 67.63 49.45 -57.60
N THR A 11 67.08 50.40 -56.86
CA THR A 11 67.33 50.57 -55.43
C THR A 11 66.69 49.41 -54.65
N GLU A 12 67.51 48.50 -54.13
CA GLU A 12 67.10 47.49 -53.15
C GLU A 12 66.63 48.19 -51.87
N ARG A 13 65.38 47.98 -51.48
CA ARG A 13 64.92 48.36 -50.15
C ARG A 13 65.38 47.30 -49.14
N PRO A 14 65.87 47.69 -47.95
CA PRO A 14 66.18 46.74 -46.89
C PRO A 14 64.90 45.99 -46.51
N SER A 15 64.92 44.66 -46.60
CA SER A 15 63.83 43.84 -46.07
C SER A 15 63.87 43.94 -44.55
N PRO A 16 62.76 44.33 -43.88
CA PRO A 16 62.73 44.38 -42.42
C PRO A 16 62.93 42.97 -41.87
N ASP A 17 63.90 42.82 -40.97
CA ASP A 17 64.16 41.57 -40.24
C ASP A 17 62.99 41.35 -39.26
N LEU A 18 61.98 40.62 -39.74
CA LEU A 18 60.81 40.25 -38.97
C LEU A 18 61.20 39.14 -37.99
N LYS A 19 61.69 39.54 -36.81
CA LYS A 19 61.80 38.63 -35.67
C LYS A 19 60.41 38.14 -35.28
N VAL A 20 60.14 36.87 -35.58
CA VAL A 20 58.95 36.15 -35.12
C VAL A 20 58.90 36.24 -33.60
N ALA A 21 57.97 37.04 -33.09
CA ALA A 21 57.66 37.09 -31.67
C ALA A 21 57.13 35.71 -31.27
N ARG A 22 58.01 34.89 -30.68
CA ARG A 22 57.64 33.61 -30.08
C ARG A 22 56.68 33.93 -28.95
N SER A 23 55.39 33.78 -29.23
CA SER A 23 54.32 34.13 -28.31
C SER A 23 54.43 33.30 -27.03
N PRO A 24 54.11 33.86 -25.85
CA PRO A 24 54.18 33.13 -24.60
C PRO A 24 53.02 32.12 -24.52
N ASP A 25 53.22 30.92 -25.09
CA ASP A 25 52.22 29.84 -25.09
C ASP A 25 51.85 29.34 -23.69
N ARG A 26 52.75 29.50 -22.70
CA ARG A 26 52.53 28.97 -21.34
C ARG A 26 51.33 29.60 -20.63
N THR A 27 51.16 30.91 -20.72
CA THR A 27 50.11 31.63 -19.98
C THR A 27 48.72 31.33 -20.54
N ARG A 28 48.60 31.13 -21.86
CA ARG A 28 47.33 30.71 -22.49
C ARG A 28 46.94 29.28 -22.10
N ARG A 29 47.93 28.40 -21.97
CA ARG A 29 47.72 27.00 -21.56
C ARG A 29 47.29 26.88 -20.09
N SER A 30 47.85 27.69 -19.19
CA SER A 30 47.44 27.69 -17.77
C SER A 30 46.05 28.26 -17.55
N ILE A 31 45.68 29.33 -18.26
CA ILE A 31 44.33 29.92 -18.18
C ILE A 31 43.29 28.95 -18.73
N GLY A 32 43.57 28.27 -19.84
CA GLY A 32 42.69 27.24 -20.40
C GLY A 32 42.52 26.02 -19.48
N GLY A 33 43.56 25.64 -18.75
CA GLY A 33 43.46 24.57 -17.74
C GLY A 33 42.56 24.95 -16.57
N ILE A 34 42.69 26.17 -16.05
CA ILE A 34 41.87 26.68 -14.94
C ILE A 34 40.40 26.77 -15.37
N SER A 35 40.10 27.31 -16.56
CA SER A 35 38.72 27.41 -17.04
C SER A 35 38.08 26.04 -17.27
N MET A 36 38.84 25.06 -17.75
CA MET A 36 38.37 23.68 -17.91
C MET A 36 38.02 23.05 -16.56
N VAL A 37 38.89 23.19 -15.55
CA VAL A 37 38.63 22.68 -14.20
C VAL A 37 37.38 23.34 -13.60
N LEU A 38 37.24 24.65 -13.78
CA LEU A 38 36.07 25.39 -13.30
C LEU A 38 34.79 24.91 -13.99
N ALA A 39 34.82 24.72 -15.31
CA ALA A 39 33.68 24.27 -16.10
C ALA A 39 33.26 22.85 -15.71
N VAL A 40 34.22 21.93 -15.57
CA VAL A 40 33.95 20.55 -15.12
C VAL A 40 33.43 20.53 -13.69
N GLY A 41 33.98 21.36 -12.80
CA GLY A 41 33.51 21.49 -11.42
C GLY A 41 32.06 21.99 -11.35
N LEU A 42 31.74 23.07 -12.06
CA LEU A 42 30.38 23.61 -12.14
C LEU A 42 29.41 22.60 -12.74
N PHE A 43 29.80 21.93 -13.83
CA PHE A 43 28.99 20.86 -14.43
C PHE A 43 28.73 19.72 -13.44
N GLY A 44 29.75 19.28 -12.71
CA GLY A 44 29.61 18.24 -11.68
C GLY A 44 28.67 18.65 -10.55
N VAL A 45 28.73 19.90 -10.08
CA VAL A 45 27.81 20.43 -9.07
C VAL A 45 26.38 20.47 -9.60
N CYS A 46 26.16 20.99 -10.80
CA CYS A 46 24.83 20.98 -11.44
C CYS A 46 24.28 19.57 -11.61
N LEU A 47 25.12 18.62 -12.02
CA LEU A 47 24.74 17.22 -12.18
C LEU A 47 24.36 16.59 -10.84
N ALA A 48 25.14 16.84 -9.79
CA ALA A 48 24.85 16.34 -8.44
C ALA A 48 23.53 16.91 -7.90
N LEU A 49 23.28 18.22 -8.11
CA LEU A 49 22.01 18.86 -7.79
C LEU A 49 20.85 18.21 -8.55
N ALA A 50 20.98 17.99 -9.86
CA ALA A 50 19.95 17.36 -10.67
C ALA A 50 19.65 15.92 -10.21
N ALA A 51 20.67 15.13 -9.90
CA ALA A 51 20.51 13.78 -9.35
C ALA A 51 19.81 13.81 -7.99
N LEU A 52 20.19 14.74 -7.11
CA LEU A 52 19.55 14.92 -5.81
C LEU A 52 18.06 15.26 -5.97
N HIS A 53 17.73 16.16 -6.90
CA HIS A 53 16.33 16.47 -7.23
C HIS A 53 15.57 15.26 -7.75
N ALA A 54 16.17 14.44 -8.62
CA ALA A 54 15.54 13.22 -9.12
C ALA A 54 15.22 12.24 -7.98
N VAL A 55 16.17 11.99 -7.07
CA VAL A 55 15.99 11.11 -5.90
C VAL A 55 14.94 11.68 -4.94
N LEU A 56 14.92 13.00 -4.72
CA LEU A 56 13.91 13.66 -3.89
C LEU A 56 12.50 13.47 -4.46
N VAL A 57 12.33 13.65 -5.77
CA VAL A 57 11.03 13.47 -6.45
C VAL A 57 10.58 12.01 -6.42
N GLU A 58 11.49 11.07 -6.68
CA GLU A 58 11.20 9.64 -6.58
C GLU A 58 10.80 9.25 -5.15
N ASN A 59 11.49 9.79 -4.15
CA ASN A 59 11.18 9.53 -2.75
C ASN A 59 9.84 10.14 -2.34
N GLN A 60 9.47 11.32 -2.86
CA GLN A 60 8.14 11.90 -2.65
C GLN A 60 7.04 11.00 -3.23
N ALA A 61 7.21 10.53 -4.48
CA ALA A 61 6.24 9.64 -5.10
C ALA A 61 6.05 8.31 -4.34
N ASN A 62 7.15 7.75 -3.80
CA ASN A 62 7.08 6.53 -3.01
C ASN A 62 6.42 6.75 -1.63
N LEU A 63 6.70 7.89 -0.97
CA LEU A 63 6.03 8.26 0.28
C LEU A 63 4.53 8.48 0.07
N ASP A 64 4.14 9.11 -1.03
CA ASP A 64 2.73 9.34 -1.37
C ASP A 64 1.98 8.02 -1.58
N ASP A 65 2.56 7.07 -2.32
CA ASP A 65 1.97 5.72 -2.50
C ASP A 65 1.88 4.95 -1.17
N LEU A 66 2.88 5.07 -0.30
CA LEU A 66 2.82 4.48 1.05
C LEU A 66 1.72 5.10 1.91
N LEU A 67 1.56 6.42 1.87
CA LEU A 67 0.51 7.14 2.58
C LEU A 67 -0.88 6.73 2.09
N GLU A 68 -1.07 6.65 0.77
CA GLU A 68 -2.35 6.23 0.18
C GLU A 68 -2.73 4.80 0.58
N ARG A 69 -1.77 3.86 0.51
CA ARG A 69 -2.00 2.48 0.97
C ARG A 69 -2.31 2.40 2.45
N ASN A 70 -1.69 3.24 3.26
CA ASN A 70 -1.94 3.28 4.70
C ASN A 70 -3.33 3.83 5.01
N GLN A 71 -3.75 4.90 4.32
CA GLN A 71 -5.10 5.46 4.42
C GLN A 71 -6.17 4.44 4.03
N GLN A 72 -5.99 3.71 2.93
CA GLN A 72 -6.91 2.65 2.52
C GLN A 72 -7.04 1.53 3.56
N ARG A 73 -5.96 1.23 4.29
CA ARG A 73 -5.99 0.25 5.39
C ARG A 73 -6.78 0.77 6.59
N TYR A 74 -6.59 2.03 6.99
CA TYR A 74 -7.35 2.61 8.09
C TYR A 74 -8.85 2.66 7.77
N GLU A 75 -9.23 3.10 6.58
CA GLU A 75 -10.64 3.07 6.16
C GLU A 75 -11.26 1.68 6.24
N ARG A 76 -10.47 0.64 5.95
CA ARG A 76 -10.93 -0.75 6.06
C ARG A 76 -11.05 -1.19 7.52
N ILE A 77 -10.11 -0.81 8.37
CA ILE A 77 -10.16 -1.07 9.81
C ILE A 77 -11.39 -0.40 10.42
N ASP A 78 -11.61 0.88 10.12
CA ASP A 78 -12.75 1.64 10.63
C ASP A 78 -14.08 1.00 10.23
N LYS A 79 -14.21 0.55 8.97
CA LYS A 79 -15.39 -0.18 8.49
C LYS A 79 -15.61 -1.49 9.24
N LEU A 80 -14.56 -2.28 9.42
CA LEU A 80 -14.65 -3.55 10.16
C LEU A 80 -14.98 -3.32 11.63
N GLN A 81 -14.42 -2.27 12.23
CA GLN A 81 -14.69 -1.94 13.62
C GLN A 81 -16.14 -1.45 13.80
N ALA A 82 -16.68 -0.70 12.83
CA ALA A 82 -18.09 -0.34 12.80
C ALA A 82 -19.00 -1.56 12.64
N GLU A 83 -18.62 -2.53 11.80
CA GLU A 83 -19.36 -3.78 11.63
C GLU A 83 -19.36 -4.64 12.90
N ILE A 84 -18.21 -4.79 13.55
CA ILE A 84 -18.11 -5.47 14.85
C ILE A 84 -18.98 -4.75 15.89
N ALA A 85 -18.89 -3.42 15.96
CA ALA A 85 -19.69 -2.64 16.90
C ALA A 85 -21.20 -2.81 16.65
N TYR A 86 -21.62 -2.97 15.39
CA TYR A 86 -23.01 -3.30 15.06
C TYR A 86 -23.38 -4.71 15.51
N LEU A 87 -22.54 -5.71 15.20
CA LEU A 87 -22.79 -7.10 15.59
C LEU A 87 -22.87 -7.28 17.11
N ASP A 88 -22.05 -6.54 17.86
CA ASP A 88 -22.07 -6.52 19.32
C ASP A 88 -23.16 -5.59 19.90
N SER A 89 -23.84 -4.80 19.06
CA SER A 89 -24.91 -3.91 19.51
C SER A 89 -26.18 -4.70 19.85
N PRO A 90 -27.08 -4.16 20.69
CA PRO A 90 -28.37 -4.79 20.99
C PRO A 90 -29.17 -5.13 19.73
N GLU A 91 -29.13 -4.25 18.72
CA GLU A 91 -29.79 -4.43 17.44
C GLU A 91 -29.16 -5.57 16.64
N GLY A 92 -27.82 -5.62 16.53
CA GLY A 92 -27.14 -6.71 15.82
C GLY A 92 -27.35 -8.07 16.49
N LEU A 93 -27.33 -8.12 17.82
CA LEU A 93 -27.67 -9.32 18.58
C LEU A 93 -29.12 -9.74 18.39
N ALA A 94 -30.06 -8.79 18.33
CA ALA A 94 -31.47 -9.07 18.06
C ALA A 94 -31.69 -9.62 16.65
N ASP A 95 -31.04 -9.02 15.64
CA ASP A 95 -31.07 -9.51 14.26
C ASP A 95 -30.47 -10.92 14.15
N GLN A 96 -29.34 -11.16 14.81
CA GLN A 96 -28.71 -12.48 14.84
C GLN A 96 -29.62 -13.51 15.52
N ALA A 97 -30.20 -13.17 16.68
CA ALA A 97 -31.15 -14.03 17.38
C ALA A 97 -32.38 -14.35 16.50
N HIS A 98 -32.92 -13.35 15.81
CA HIS A 98 -34.04 -13.53 14.89
C HIS A 98 -33.68 -14.46 13.73
N SER A 99 -32.48 -14.31 13.16
CA SER A 99 -31.98 -15.20 12.10
C SER A 99 -31.81 -16.66 12.56
N ALA A 100 -31.57 -16.87 13.85
CA ALA A 100 -31.52 -18.19 14.49
C ALA A 100 -32.91 -18.75 14.85
N GLY A 101 -33.99 -18.02 14.52
CA GLY A 101 -35.37 -18.41 14.81
C GLY A 101 -35.83 -18.05 16.22
N LEU A 102 -35.05 -17.27 16.97
CA LEU A 102 -35.46 -16.76 18.28
C LEU A 102 -36.39 -15.56 18.12
N VAL A 103 -37.41 -15.48 18.96
CA VAL A 103 -38.40 -14.40 18.93
C VAL A 103 -38.33 -13.64 20.26
N PRO A 104 -38.45 -12.30 20.26
CA PRO A 104 -38.52 -11.54 21.50
C PRO A 104 -39.63 -12.05 22.41
N SER A 105 -39.33 -12.21 23.71
CA SER A 105 -40.34 -12.52 24.71
C SER A 105 -41.40 -11.41 24.76
N ALA A 106 -42.68 -11.78 24.87
CA ALA A 106 -43.77 -10.83 25.02
C ALA A 106 -43.72 -10.08 26.37
N GLU A 107 -43.03 -10.65 27.37
CA GLU A 107 -42.90 -10.09 28.71
C GLU A 107 -41.43 -9.79 29.03
N LEU A 108 -41.17 -8.58 29.55
CA LEU A 108 -39.84 -8.06 29.85
C LEU A 108 -39.44 -8.49 31.27
N ALA A 109 -38.63 -9.55 31.38
CA ALA A 109 -38.10 -10.01 32.66
C ALA A 109 -36.85 -9.21 33.06
N VAL A 110 -36.97 -8.35 34.06
CA VAL A 110 -35.82 -7.64 34.65
C VAL A 110 -35.09 -8.58 35.59
N LEU A 111 -33.92 -9.06 35.18
CA LEU A 111 -33.08 -9.92 36.00
C LEU A 111 -32.28 -9.08 37.00
N THR A 112 -32.33 -9.47 38.27
CA THR A 112 -31.46 -8.89 39.30
C THR A 112 -30.22 -9.76 39.45
N PRO A 113 -29.00 -9.24 39.29
CA PRO A 113 -27.79 -10.03 39.47
C PRO A 113 -27.65 -10.45 40.94
N ILE A 114 -27.61 -11.75 41.17
CA ILE A 114 -27.38 -12.37 42.47
C ILE A 114 -26.01 -13.07 42.47
N GLY A 115 -25.32 -13.06 43.62
CA GLY A 115 -24.00 -13.66 43.76
C GLY A 115 -24.02 -15.19 43.60
N PRO A 116 -22.86 -15.82 43.30
CA PRO A 116 -22.79 -17.24 42.94
C PRO A 116 -23.36 -18.20 44.00
N ASP A 117 -23.40 -17.80 45.28
CA ASP A 117 -23.92 -18.62 46.39
C ASP A 117 -25.29 -18.13 46.92
N GLN A 118 -25.96 -17.21 46.22
CA GLN A 118 -27.25 -16.66 46.64
C GLN A 118 -28.45 -17.24 45.87
N LEU A 119 -28.19 -18.11 44.89
CA LEU A 119 -29.23 -18.84 44.17
C LEU A 119 -29.72 -20.00 45.06
N PRO A 120 -30.99 -20.02 45.47
CA PRO A 120 -31.56 -21.25 46.02
C PRO A 120 -31.46 -22.34 44.94
N PRO A 121 -31.18 -23.60 45.34
CA PRO A 121 -31.19 -24.70 44.39
C PRO A 121 -32.55 -24.76 43.69
N PRO A 122 -32.60 -24.98 42.37
CA PRO A 122 -33.87 -25.07 41.65
C PRO A 122 -34.70 -26.20 42.26
N GLU A 123 -35.95 -25.89 42.64
CA GLU A 123 -36.87 -26.88 43.22
C GLU A 123 -37.34 -27.90 42.17
N GLU A 124 -37.32 -27.54 40.89
CA GLU A 124 -37.69 -28.37 39.74
C GLU A 124 -36.65 -28.23 38.62
N ASP A 125 -36.35 -29.32 37.91
CA ASP A 125 -35.46 -29.28 36.74
C ASP A 125 -36.21 -28.64 35.56
N PRO A 126 -35.79 -27.45 35.08
CA PRO A 126 -36.46 -26.75 33.97
C PRO A 126 -36.34 -27.47 32.63
N PHE A 127 -35.50 -28.51 32.54
CA PHE A 127 -35.36 -29.37 31.36
C PHE A 127 -36.01 -30.75 31.54
N ASP A 128 -36.73 -30.97 32.64
CA ASP A 128 -37.55 -32.16 32.81
C ASP A 128 -38.75 -32.10 31.85
N LEU A 129 -38.72 -32.99 30.87
CA LEU A 129 -39.73 -33.07 29.83
C LEU A 129 -41.09 -33.48 30.39
N GLU A 130 -41.14 -34.19 31.52
CA GLU A 130 -42.40 -34.56 32.18
C GLU A 130 -43.08 -33.34 32.83
N SER A 131 -42.31 -32.39 33.35
CA SER A 131 -42.83 -31.15 33.96
C SER A 131 -43.17 -30.08 32.91
N SER A 132 -42.50 -30.09 31.76
CA SER A 132 -42.63 -29.08 30.69
C SER A 132 -44.03 -28.99 30.04
N GLY A 133 -44.93 -29.94 30.32
CA GLY A 133 -46.27 -30.01 29.72
C GLY A 133 -46.27 -30.24 28.20
N TRP A 134 -45.09 -30.44 27.60
CA TRP A 134 -44.92 -30.70 26.18
C TRP A 134 -44.97 -32.21 25.95
N PRO A 135 -46.03 -32.77 25.34
CA PRO A 135 -46.05 -34.20 25.08
C PRO A 135 -44.93 -34.54 24.10
N PRO A 136 -44.06 -35.53 24.37
CA PRO A 136 -43.23 -36.10 23.33
C PRO A 136 -44.19 -36.64 22.27
N LYS A 137 -44.23 -36.02 21.09
CA LYS A 137 -44.93 -36.62 19.94
C LYS A 137 -44.31 -38.00 19.78
N PRO A 138 -45.04 -39.10 20.02
CA PRO A 138 -44.46 -40.42 19.87
C PRO A 138 -43.92 -40.51 18.44
N PRO A 139 -42.72 -41.11 18.23
CA PRO A 139 -42.28 -41.40 16.88
C PRO A 139 -43.44 -42.15 16.21
N ALA A 140 -43.84 -41.70 15.03
CA ALA A 140 -44.92 -42.31 14.29
C ALA A 140 -44.66 -43.82 14.30
N VAL A 141 -45.55 -44.56 14.95
CA VAL A 141 -45.52 -46.02 14.95
C VAL A 141 -45.54 -46.40 13.48
N GLU A 142 -44.38 -46.79 12.95
CA GLU A 142 -44.36 -47.47 11.66
C GLU A 142 -45.29 -48.68 11.82
N PRO A 143 -46.29 -48.83 10.95
CA PRO A 143 -47.28 -49.89 11.10
C PRO A 143 -46.58 -51.24 11.08
N SER A 144 -46.60 -51.91 12.24
CA SER A 144 -46.17 -53.29 12.41
C SER A 144 -47.10 -54.20 11.61
N GLU A 145 -46.48 -54.87 10.64
CA GLU A 145 -46.83 -56.16 10.05
C GLU A 145 -48.20 -56.36 9.37
N ALA A 146 -48.12 -56.81 8.11
CA ALA A 146 -48.97 -57.89 7.65
C ALA A 146 -48.16 -58.88 6.78
N PRO A 147 -48.46 -60.19 6.88
CA PRO A 147 -47.56 -61.28 6.55
C PRO A 147 -47.72 -61.76 5.09
N GLU A 148 -46.75 -62.54 4.61
CA GLU A 148 -46.93 -63.85 3.96
C GLU A 148 -45.64 -64.23 3.18
N LEU A 149 -44.96 -65.27 3.66
CA LEU A 149 -44.91 -66.61 3.06
C LEU A 149 -44.01 -66.72 1.81
N GLY A 150 -42.87 -67.36 2.01
CA GLY A 150 -42.60 -68.58 1.25
C GLY A 150 -41.67 -68.49 0.04
N ILE A 151 -40.50 -69.13 0.23
CA ILE A 151 -39.92 -70.16 -0.67
C ILE A 151 -38.91 -69.72 -1.76
N THR A 152 -37.68 -70.22 -1.51
CA THR A 152 -36.61 -70.73 -2.39
C THR A 152 -35.67 -69.83 -3.18
N ALA A 153 -34.40 -69.88 -2.76
CA ALA A 153 -33.24 -70.45 -3.48
C ALA A 153 -33.11 -70.27 -5.00
N GLY A 154 -31.97 -69.69 -5.38
CA GLY A 154 -31.34 -69.71 -6.70
C GLY A 154 -29.98 -69.06 -6.61
#